data_AF-A0A1I4C094-F1
#
_entry.id   AF-A0A1I4C094-F1
#
_cell.length_a   1.000
_cell.length_b   1.000
_cell.length_c   1.000
_cell.angle_alpha   90.00
_cell.angle_beta   90.00
_cell.angle_gamma   90.00
#
_symmetry.space_group_name_H-M   'P 1'
#
loop_
_entity.id
_entity.type
_entity.pdbx_description
1 polymer ?
#
loop_
_entity_poly.entity_id
_entity_poly.type
_entity_poly.pdbx_seq_one_letter_code
_entity_poly.pdbx_strand_id
1 'polypeptide(L)' 'MPHIDVVADLNFEGDEAGVILARVPAAGAPAVGTILTAGTAAAWSRVRVEAVDEDGWLHVRLLSGQWTG' A
#
# COMPACT_ATOMS: atom_id res chain seq x y z
N MET A 1 -13.32 -6.14 11.35
CA MET A 1 -12.66 -5.24 10.38
C MET A 1 -11.16 -5.41 10.56
N PRO A 2 -10.37 -5.49 9.49
CA PRO A 2 -8.91 -5.63 9.64
C PRO A 2 -8.31 -4.37 10.28
N HIS A 3 -7.12 -4.52 10.84
CA HIS A 3 -6.28 -3.37 11.11
C HIS A 3 -5.80 -2.77 9.78
N ILE A 4 -5.87 -1.45 9.64
CA ILE A 4 -5.37 -0.74 8.45
C ILE A 4 -4.02 -0.15 8.83
N ASP A 5 -2.96 -0.62 8.17
CA ASP A 5 -1.60 -0.13 8.39
C ASP A 5 -1.40 1.23 7.70
N VAL A 6 -1.97 1.38 6.50
CA VAL A 6 -1.87 2.59 5.67
C VAL A 6 -3.24 2.95 5.08
N VAL A 7 -3.70 4.17 5.32
CA VAL A 7 -4.90 4.68 4.65
C VAL A 7 -4.55 5.01 3.20
N ALA A 8 -5.30 4.45 2.25
CA ALA A 8 -5.09 4.64 0.82
C ALA A 8 -6.41 4.61 0.04
N ASP A 9 -6.47 5.34 -1.07
CA ASP A 9 -7.42 5.05 -2.14
C ASP A 9 -6.75 4.03 -3.07
N LEU A 10 -7.30 2.82 -3.13
CA LEU A 10 -6.72 1.73 -3.92
C LEU A 10 -6.83 1.94 -5.43
N ASN A 11 -7.52 2.99 -5.89
CA ASN A 11 -7.58 3.39 -7.30
C ASN A 11 -6.69 4.60 -7.60
N PHE A 12 -5.96 5.14 -6.61
CA PHE A 12 -5.04 6.24 -6.84
C PHE A 12 -3.70 5.70 -7.36
N GLU A 13 -3.71 5.38 -8.65
CA GLU A 13 -2.56 4.83 -9.36
C GLU A 13 -1.48 5.90 -9.60
N GLY A 14 -0.22 5.48 -9.50
CA GLY A 14 0.92 6.27 -9.96
C GLY A 14 1.14 6.13 -11.46
N ASP A 15 2.24 6.70 -11.96
CA ASP A 15 2.59 6.65 -13.38
C ASP A 15 2.97 5.24 -13.85
N GLU A 16 3.45 4.39 -12.94
CA GLU A 16 3.77 3.00 -13.24
C GLU A 16 2.53 2.11 -13.08
N ALA A 17 2.23 1.33 -14.13
CA ALA A 17 1.05 0.46 -14.15
C ALA A 17 1.00 -0.50 -12.94
N GLY A 18 -0.12 -0.46 -12.23
CA GLY A 18 -0.38 -1.29 -11.05
C GLY A 18 0.38 -0.87 -9.79
N VAL A 19 1.00 0.31 -9.78
CA VAL A 19 1.49 0.96 -8.56
C VAL A 19 0.40 1.89 -8.04
N ILE A 20 0.09 1.76 -6.75
CA ILE A 20 -0.82 2.63 -6.02
C ILE A 20 0.01 3.56 -5.15
N LEU A 21 -0.40 4.82 -5.11
CA LEU A 21 0.22 5.83 -4.27
C LEU A 21 -0.54 5.99 -2.96
N ALA A 22 0.19 6.00 -1.85
CA ALA A 22 -0.34 6.30 -0.52
C ALA A 22 0.58 7.25 0.23
N ARG A 23 0.08 7.94 1.26
CA ARG A 23 0.93 8.77 2.11
C ARG A 23 1.61 7.93 3.19
N VAL A 24 2.88 8.24 3.46
CA VAL A 24 3.59 7.69 4.62
C VAL A 24 2.78 7.94 5.90
N PRO A 25 2.51 6.91 6.73
CA PRO A 25 1.84 7.09 8.01
C PRO A 25 2.61 8.02 8.94
N ALA A 26 1.89 8.71 9.83
CA ALA A 26 2.50 9.55 10.86
C ALA A 26 3.44 8.78 11.81
N ALA A 27 3.25 7.46 11.94
CA ALA A 27 4.12 6.57 12.70
C ALA A 27 5.50 6.34 12.05
N GLY A 28 5.66 6.73 10.78
CA GLY A 28 6.90 6.61 10.02
C GLY A 28 6.75 5.82 8.72
N ALA A 29 7.78 5.90 7.88
CA ALA A 29 7.87 5.15 6.64
C ALA A 29 8.08 3.66 6.89
N PRO A 30 7.22 2.78 6.36
CA PRO A 30 7.50 1.35 6.32
C PRO A 30 8.73 1.05 5.46
N ALA A 31 9.44 -0.04 5.76
CA ALA A 31 10.56 -0.49 4.94
C ALA A 31 10.07 -1.03 3.58
N VAL A 32 10.88 -0.84 2.54
CA VAL A 32 10.67 -1.48 1.23
C VAL A 32 10.61 -3.01 1.38
N GLY A 33 9.69 -3.65 0.68
CA GLY A 33 9.40 -5.08 0.75
C GLY A 33 8.39 -5.47 1.84
N THR A 34 8.04 -4.57 2.75
CA THR A 34 7.03 -4.83 3.78
C THR A 34 5.66 -5.11 3.16
N ILE A 35 4.95 -6.10 3.68
CA ILE A 35 3.56 -6.36 3.33
C ILE A 35 2.65 -5.65 4.34
N LEU A 36 1.73 -4.83 3.84
CA LEU A 36 0.82 -4.01 4.63
C LEU A 36 -0.63 -4.27 4.21
N THR A 37 -1.56 -3.92 5.08
CA THR A 37 -2.98 -3.76 4.77
C THR A 37 -3.23 -2.29 4.43
N ALA A 38 -3.48 -1.99 3.16
CA ALA A 38 -3.75 -0.65 2.68
C ALA A 38 -5.21 -0.47 2.28
N GLY A 39 -5.79 0.71 2.55
CA GLY A 39 -7.15 1.06 2.15
C GLY A 39 -7.93 1.79 3.24
N THR A 40 -9.22 1.47 3.35
CA THR A 40 -10.13 1.94 4.39
C THR A 40 -10.74 0.75 5.12
N ALA A 41 -11.46 1.01 6.22
CA ALA A 41 -12.19 -0.04 6.93
C ALA A 41 -13.24 -0.75 6.06
N ALA A 42 -13.76 -0.07 5.01
CA ALA A 42 -14.78 -0.60 4.12
C ALA A 42 -14.19 -1.32 2.89
N ALA A 43 -13.00 -0.92 2.43
CA ALA A 43 -12.34 -1.48 1.25
C ALA A 43 -10.83 -1.44 1.43
N TRP A 44 -10.18 -2.61 1.43
CA TRP A 44 -8.76 -2.77 1.72
C TRP A 44 -8.17 -3.95 0.94
N SER A 45 -6.85 -3.96 0.79
CA SER A 45 -6.10 -5.07 0.20
C SER A 45 -4.75 -5.24 0.87
N ARG A 46 -4.13 -6.41 0.69
CA ARG A 46 -2.73 -6.60 1.05
C ARG A 46 -1.85 -6.07 -0.07
N VAL A 47 -0.85 -5.28 0.31
CA VAL A 47 0.07 -4.64 -0.63
C VAL A 47 1.50 -4.86 -0.20
N ARG A 48 2.43 -4.80 -1.14
CA ARG A 48 3.87 -4.74 -0.87
C ARG A 48 4.38 -3.33 -1.14
N VAL A 49 5.20 -2.81 -0.22
CA VAL A 49 5.91 -1.54 -0.42
C VAL A 49 7.05 -1.75 -1.40
N GLU A 50 7.06 -1.00 -2.49
CA GLU A 50 8.11 -1.03 -3.52
C GLU A 50 9.09 0.14 -3.35
N ALA A 51 8.58 1.32 -2.99
CA ALA A 51 9.40 2.50 -2.76
C ALA A 51 8.79 3.45 -1.73
N VAL A 52 9.64 4.30 -1.16
CA VAL A 52 9.28 5.43 -0.31
C VAL A 52 10.01 6.66 -0.83
N ASP A 53 9.27 7.67 -1.24
CA ASP A 53 9.83 8.91 -1.75
C ASP A 53 10.13 9.89 -0.62
N GLU A 54 11.10 10.79 -0.84
CA GLU A 54 11.52 11.80 0.14
C GLU A 54 10.41 12.80 0.48
N ASP A 55 9.43 12.99 -0.42
CA ASP A 55 8.28 13.87 -0.23
C ASP A 55 7.09 13.18 0.51
N GLY A 56 7.31 11.96 0.98
CA GLY A 56 6.38 11.22 1.84
C GLY A 56 5.32 10.42 1.09
N TRP A 57 5.55 10.08 -0.18
CA TRP A 57 4.76 9.08 -0.90
C TRP A 57 5.28 7.67 -0.72
N LEU A 58 4.35 6.73 -0.67
CA LEU A 58 4.56 5.29 -0.69
C LEU A 58 4.07 4.75 -2.04
N HIS A 59 4.92 3.97 -2.69
CA HIS A 59 4.58 3.21 -3.87
C HIS A 59 4.31 1.78 -3.44
N VAL A 60 3.08 1.30 -3.65
CA VAL A 60 2.69 -0.04 -3.24
C VAL A 60 2.05 -0.82 -4.39
N ARG A 61 2.26 -2.12 -4.42
CA ARG A 61 1.61 -3.02 -5.36
C ARG A 61 0.64 -3.95 -4.65
N LEU A 62 -0.56 -4.11 -5.21
CA LEU A 62 -1.50 -5.12 -4.74
C LEU A 62 -0.86 -6.50 -4.84
N LEU A 63 -0.92 -7.27 -3.77
CA LEU A 63 -0.64 -8.70 -3.84
C LEU A 63 -1.84 -9.33 -4.55
N SER A 64 -1.71 -9.60 -5.84
CA SER A 64 -2.71 -10.40 -6.54
C SER A 64 -2.82 -11.75 -5.82
N GLY A 65 -4.04 -12.20 -5.58
CA GLY A 65 -4.30 -13.46 -4.90
C GLY A 65 -3.86 -14.64 -5.76
N GLN A 66 -2.57 -14.93 -5.82
CA GLN A 66 -2.14 -16.30 -6.03
C GLN A 66 -2.21 -17.00 -4.68
N TRP A 67 -3.43 -17.42 -4.33
CA TRP A 67 -3.65 -18.42 -3.30
C TRP A 67 -3.13 -19.74 -3.90
N THR A 68 -1.86 -20.05 -3.66
CA THR A 68 -1.38 -21.42 -3.83
C THR A 68 -1.84 -22.19 -2.60
N GLY A 69 -3.02 -22.82 -2.72
CA GLY A 69 -3.41 -23.91 -1.82
C GLY A 69 -2.47 -25.09 -1.94
#